data_AF-A0A929GXW0-F1
#
_entry.id   AF-A0A929GXW0-F1
#
_cell.length_a   1.000
_cell.length_b   1.000
_cell.length_c   1.000
_cell.angle_alpha   90.00
_cell.angle_beta   90.00
_cell.angle_gamma   90.00
#
_symmetry.space_group_name_H-M   'P 1'
#
loop_
_entity.id
_entity.type
_entity.pdbx_description
1 polymer ?
#
loop_
_entity_poly.entity_id
_entity_poly.type
_entity_poly.pdbx_seq_one_letter_code
_entity_poly.pdbx_strand_id
1 'polypeptide(L)'
;MVMLIWNFYLLPKSPGFSFISLASSFPRFNPPATAVSSLDSYLENANASKQFTMVFQFTKEMDMVSVQNRTNWQIERSSKSEAGAFYNFGKAVPDTEIELSPIPDNVVYNAKEMQATVTFTIAQNSAADDTIDPSHIIFKFGGEDIFGNKMDEDGDEYSPFTGIA
;
A
#
# COMPACT_ATOMS: atom_id res chain seq x y z
N MET A 1 -14.71 -52.84 3.91
CA MET A 1 -13.51 -52.01 3.65
C MET A 1 -13.57 -51.54 2.21
N VAL A 2 -13.09 -50.32 1.94
CA VAL A 2 -13.01 -49.58 0.65
C VAL A 2 -14.28 -48.79 0.33
N MET A 3 -14.28 -47.49 0.05
CA MET A 3 -13.34 -46.37 0.22
C MET A 3 -14.25 -45.13 0.23
N LEU A 4 -14.23 -44.33 1.29
CA LEU A 4 -14.81 -42.98 1.24
C LEU A 4 -13.80 -42.11 0.49
N ILE A 5 -14.13 -41.74 -0.75
CA ILE A 5 -13.40 -40.71 -1.49
C ILE A 5 -13.75 -39.41 -0.78
N TRP A 6 -12.88 -38.96 0.10
CA TRP A 6 -12.98 -37.62 0.68
C TRP A 6 -12.78 -36.63 -0.47
N ASN A 7 -13.83 -35.88 -0.79
CA ASN A 7 -13.71 -34.66 -1.58
C ASN A 7 -12.64 -33.81 -0.89
N PHE A 8 -11.50 -33.62 -1.54
CA PHE A 8 -10.60 -32.51 -1.27
C PHE A 8 -11.37 -31.23 -1.60
N TYR A 9 -12.17 -30.75 -0.64
CA TYR A 9 -12.57 -29.35 -0.64
C TYR A 9 -11.27 -28.55 -0.62
N LEU A 10 -11.07 -27.79 -1.70
CA LEU A 10 -10.00 -26.84 -1.91
C LEU A 10 -9.55 -26.23 -0.57
N LEU A 11 -8.26 -26.35 -0.24
CA LEU A 11 -7.67 -25.51 0.79
C LEU A 11 -8.12 -24.07 0.52
N PRO A 12 -8.54 -23.31 1.55
CA PRO A 12 -8.94 -21.93 1.34
C PRO A 12 -7.79 -21.20 0.64
N LYS A 13 -8.07 -20.64 -0.54
CA LYS A 13 -7.11 -19.80 -1.27
C LYS A 13 -6.54 -18.77 -0.30
N SER A 14 -5.22 -18.59 -0.34
CA SER A 14 -4.52 -17.58 0.44
C SER A 14 -5.18 -16.21 0.24
N PRO A 15 -5.37 -15.41 1.31
CA PRO A 15 -5.85 -14.04 1.16
C PRO A 15 -4.89 -13.21 0.32
N GLY A 16 -5.42 -12.21 -0.36
CA GLY A 16 -4.66 -11.27 -1.18
C GLY A 16 -5.45 -9.97 -1.35
N PHE A 17 -4.84 -8.96 -1.95
CA PHE A 17 -5.55 -7.80 -2.43
C PHE A 17 -6.36 -8.16 -3.69
N SER A 18 -7.60 -7.67 -3.76
CA SER A 18 -8.45 -7.81 -4.94
C SER A 18 -8.45 -6.56 -5.81
N PHE A 19 -8.50 -5.38 -5.18
CA PHE A 19 -8.41 -4.08 -5.86
C PHE A 19 -8.09 -2.98 -4.84
N ILE A 20 -7.69 -1.81 -5.35
CA ILE A 20 -7.52 -0.59 -4.58
C ILE A 20 -8.71 0.33 -4.84
N SER A 21 -9.41 0.72 -3.78
CA SER A 21 -10.62 1.52 -3.88
C SER A 21 -10.33 2.95 -4.34
N LEU A 22 -11.25 3.50 -5.13
CA LEU A 22 -11.24 4.90 -5.56
C LEU A 22 -11.46 5.88 -4.41
N ALA A 23 -11.86 5.40 -3.23
CA ALA A 23 -11.96 6.21 -2.01
C ALA A 23 -10.59 6.62 -1.41
N SER A 24 -9.49 6.06 -1.92
CA SER A 24 -8.12 6.44 -1.53
C SER A 24 -7.85 7.91 -1.88
N SER A 25 -7.30 8.68 -0.93
CA SER A 25 -6.99 10.10 -1.15
C SER A 25 -5.60 10.36 -1.73
N PHE A 26 -4.67 9.41 -1.63
CA PHE A 26 -3.32 9.58 -2.16
C PHE A 26 -3.34 9.64 -3.71
N PRO A 27 -2.77 10.68 -4.36
CA PRO A 27 -2.76 10.84 -5.81
C PRO A 27 -1.69 9.95 -6.47
N ARG A 28 -1.86 8.64 -6.30
CA ARG A 28 -0.92 7.56 -6.63
C ARG A 28 -0.56 7.40 -8.11
N PHE A 29 -1.16 8.15 -9.02
CA PHE A 29 -0.86 8.08 -10.46
C PHE A 29 -0.05 9.27 -10.96
N ASN A 30 0.31 10.19 -10.06
CA ASN A 30 1.19 11.30 -10.41
C ASN A 30 2.61 10.80 -10.72
N PRO A 31 3.29 11.42 -11.70
CA PRO A 31 4.59 10.96 -12.19
C PRO A 31 5.74 11.25 -11.20
N PRO A 32 6.96 10.77 -11.50
CA PRO A 32 8.19 11.20 -10.83
C PRO A 32 8.36 12.73 -10.75
N ALA A 33 9.07 13.18 -9.71
CA ALA A 33 9.33 14.60 -9.43
C ALA A 33 8.06 15.45 -9.26
N THR A 34 6.95 14.83 -8.81
CA THR A 34 5.74 15.54 -8.45
C THR A 34 6.01 16.40 -7.22
N ALA A 35 5.77 17.70 -7.30
CA ALA A 35 5.90 18.59 -6.15
C ALA A 35 4.93 18.15 -5.04
N VAL A 36 5.41 18.04 -3.80
CA VAL A 36 4.59 17.65 -2.64
C VAL A 36 3.45 18.64 -2.39
N SER A 37 3.68 19.92 -2.70
CA SER A 37 2.65 20.97 -2.67
C SER A 37 1.49 20.73 -3.64
N SER A 38 1.67 19.92 -4.68
CA SER A 38 0.60 19.57 -5.62
C SER A 38 -0.32 18.44 -5.12
N LEU A 39 0.06 17.75 -4.04
CA LEU A 39 -0.75 16.64 -3.49
C LEU A 39 -1.95 17.15 -2.69
N ASP A 40 -1.79 18.28 -1.99
CA ASP A 40 -2.81 18.98 -1.21
C ASP A 40 -2.36 20.43 -0.97
N SER A 41 -3.24 21.42 -1.09
CA SER A 41 -2.86 22.84 -0.99
C SER A 41 -2.29 23.22 0.38
N TYR A 42 -2.55 22.46 1.44
CA TYR A 42 -1.91 22.70 2.73
C TYR A 42 -0.38 22.50 2.69
N LEU A 43 0.09 21.63 1.80
CA LEU A 43 1.50 21.30 1.61
C LEU A 43 2.27 22.34 0.78
N GLU A 44 1.63 23.43 0.36
CA GLU A 44 2.31 24.63 -0.15
C GLU A 44 3.10 25.36 0.95
N ASN A 45 2.78 25.10 2.23
CA ASN A 45 3.43 25.73 3.36
C ASN A 45 4.67 24.95 3.82
N ALA A 46 5.74 25.67 4.15
CA ALA A 46 6.95 25.08 4.72
C ALA A 46 6.66 24.33 6.03
N ASN A 47 7.29 23.16 6.21
CA ASN A 47 7.11 22.27 7.36
C ASN A 47 5.67 21.77 7.59
N ALA A 48 4.80 21.88 6.58
CA ALA A 48 3.45 21.34 6.66
C ALA A 48 3.46 19.82 6.54
N SER A 49 2.43 19.18 7.09
CA SER A 49 2.21 17.75 6.94
C SER A 49 0.75 17.46 6.70
N LYS A 50 0.46 16.44 5.89
CA LYS A 50 -0.90 16.01 5.57
C LYS A 50 -1.01 14.50 5.60
N GLN A 51 -2.11 14.00 6.18
CA GLN A 51 -2.47 12.59 6.15
C GLN A 51 -3.18 12.26 4.83
N PHE A 52 -2.76 11.15 4.22
CA PHE A 52 -3.36 10.53 3.05
C PHE A 52 -3.83 9.12 3.39
N THR A 53 -4.72 8.58 2.54
CA THR A 53 -5.24 7.22 2.69
C THR A 53 -5.07 6.39 1.43
N MET A 54 -4.83 5.10 1.65
CA MET A 54 -4.98 4.03 0.66
C MET A 54 -5.98 3.01 1.20
N VAL A 55 -6.93 2.61 0.36
CA VAL A 55 -8.02 1.71 0.76
C VAL A 55 -7.92 0.41 -0.05
N PHE A 56 -7.59 -0.68 0.64
CA PHE A 56 -7.33 -2.00 0.07
C PHE A 56 -8.54 -2.90 0.25
N GLN A 57 -9.02 -3.51 -0.83
CA GLN A 57 -9.98 -4.60 -0.78
C GLN A 57 -9.24 -5.93 -0.66
N PHE A 58 -9.61 -6.76 0.32
CA PHE A 58 -9.14 -8.15 0.39
C PHE A 58 -10.07 -9.10 -0.39
N THR A 59 -9.50 -10.21 -0.86
CA THR A 59 -10.22 -11.29 -1.55
C THR A 59 -11.16 -12.09 -0.63
N LYS A 60 -10.99 -11.96 0.69
CA LYS A 60 -11.76 -12.66 1.73
C LYS A 60 -11.65 -11.96 3.08
N GLU A 61 -12.38 -12.47 4.06
CA GLU A 61 -12.38 -11.95 5.42
C GLU A 61 -11.03 -12.18 6.12
N MET A 62 -10.43 -11.09 6.59
CA MET A 62 -9.14 -11.07 7.27
C MET A 62 -9.25 -11.07 8.80
N ASP A 63 -8.21 -11.52 9.50
CA ASP A 63 -8.13 -11.34 10.94
C ASP A 63 -7.92 -9.85 11.27
N MET A 64 -8.83 -9.29 12.08
CA MET A 64 -8.85 -7.86 12.37
C MET A 64 -7.59 -7.41 13.13
N VAL A 65 -7.09 -8.21 14.07
CA VAL A 65 -5.89 -7.88 14.83
C VAL A 65 -4.66 -7.86 13.92
N SER A 66 -4.58 -8.84 13.02
CA SER A 66 -3.53 -8.91 12.00
C SER A 66 -3.58 -7.72 11.04
N VAL A 67 -4.75 -7.33 10.54
CA VAL A 67 -4.87 -6.18 9.62
C VAL A 67 -4.56 -4.87 10.31
N GLN A 68 -5.05 -4.66 11.54
CA GLN A 68 -4.82 -3.41 12.26
C GLN A 68 -3.42 -3.33 12.89
N ASN A 69 -2.65 -4.42 12.92
CA ASN A 69 -1.26 -4.38 13.32
C ASN A 69 -0.41 -3.69 12.24
N ARG A 70 -0.02 -2.44 12.51
CA ARG A 70 0.75 -1.60 11.58
C ARG A 70 2.10 -2.21 11.19
N THR A 71 2.69 -3.07 12.02
CA THR A 71 3.97 -3.74 11.67
C THR A 71 3.82 -4.81 10.60
N ASN A 72 2.58 -5.22 10.29
CA ASN A 72 2.31 -6.10 9.15
C ASN A 72 2.24 -5.33 7.83
N TRP A 73 2.28 -3.99 7.88
CA TRP A 73 2.25 -3.12 6.71
C TRP A 73 3.62 -2.52 6.45
N GLN A 74 3.94 -2.35 5.17
CA GLN A 74 5.13 -1.61 4.73
C GLN A 74 4.76 -0.65 3.61
N ILE A 75 5.34 0.55 3.66
CA ILE A 75 5.26 1.57 2.62
C ILE A 75 6.68 1.83 2.15
N GLU A 76 6.96 1.69 0.87
CA GLU A 76 8.32 1.84 0.38
C GLU A 76 8.38 2.40 -1.03
N ARG A 77 9.56 2.89 -1.39
CA ARG A 77 9.86 3.22 -2.79
C ARG A 77 10.07 1.91 -3.55
N SER A 78 9.59 1.87 -4.78
CA SER A 78 9.73 0.69 -5.62
C SER A 78 11.19 0.33 -5.91
N SER A 79 11.60 -0.87 -5.52
CA SER A 79 12.88 -1.49 -5.90
C SER A 79 12.74 -2.48 -7.06
N LYS A 80 11.58 -2.50 -7.72
CA LYS A 80 11.23 -3.44 -8.79
C LYS A 80 12.05 -3.21 -10.05
N SER A 81 12.55 -4.28 -10.65
CA SER A 81 13.45 -4.23 -11.82
C SER A 81 12.74 -4.38 -13.17
N GLU A 82 11.43 -4.60 -13.16
CA GLU A 82 10.60 -4.63 -14.37
C GLU A 82 10.67 -3.29 -15.10
N ALA A 83 10.43 -3.33 -16.41
CA ALA A 83 10.56 -2.16 -17.27
C ALA A 83 9.67 -1.01 -16.77
N GLY A 84 10.33 0.06 -16.31
CA GLY A 84 9.68 1.25 -15.78
C GLY A 84 9.20 1.16 -14.33
N ALA A 85 9.28 0.00 -13.67
CA ALA A 85 8.78 -0.16 -12.31
C ALA A 85 9.73 0.35 -11.23
N PHE A 86 11.01 0.56 -11.55
CA PHE A 86 11.99 1.08 -10.62
C PHE A 86 11.65 2.53 -10.25
N TYR A 87 11.79 2.89 -8.97
CA TYR A 87 11.52 4.26 -8.49
C TYR A 87 12.16 5.34 -9.37
N ASN A 88 11.43 6.41 -9.69
CA ASN A 88 11.87 7.46 -10.61
C ASN A 88 12.33 6.95 -11.99
N PHE A 89 11.81 5.80 -12.46
CA PHE A 89 12.27 5.10 -13.65
C PHE A 89 13.77 4.74 -13.62
N GLY A 90 14.34 4.50 -12.44
CA GLY A 90 15.77 4.21 -12.26
C GLY A 90 16.69 5.42 -12.30
N LYS A 91 16.14 6.64 -12.35
CA LYS A 91 16.93 7.87 -12.23
C LYS A 91 17.38 8.09 -10.79
N ALA A 92 18.43 8.89 -10.64
CA ALA A 92 18.88 9.32 -9.32
C ALA A 92 17.73 10.03 -8.58
N VAL A 93 17.59 9.70 -7.30
CA VAL A 93 16.65 10.38 -6.40
C VAL A 93 17.19 11.79 -6.13
N PRO A 94 16.43 12.86 -6.41
CA PRO A 94 16.86 14.23 -6.14
C PRO A 94 16.92 14.51 -4.63
N ASP A 95 17.72 15.50 -4.23
CA ASP A 95 17.83 15.92 -2.82
C ASP A 95 16.53 16.49 -2.26
N THR A 96 15.60 16.90 -3.12
CA THR A 96 14.24 17.34 -2.77
C THR A 96 13.27 16.17 -2.54
N GLU A 97 13.69 14.91 -2.71
CA GLU A 97 12.78 13.78 -2.56
C GLU A 97 12.45 13.50 -1.08
N ILE A 98 11.17 13.43 -0.75
CA ILE A 98 10.76 13.16 0.63
C ILE A 98 11.16 11.78 1.12
N GLU A 99 11.43 11.67 2.41
CA GLU A 99 11.44 10.39 3.12
C GLU A 99 10.03 10.05 3.60
N LEU A 100 9.54 8.85 3.24
CA LEU A 100 8.28 8.32 3.74
C LEU A 100 8.54 7.41 4.94
N SER A 101 7.67 7.48 5.95
CA SER A 101 7.66 6.47 7.01
C SER A 101 7.34 5.11 6.41
N PRO A 102 8.15 4.06 6.67
CA PRO A 102 7.85 2.73 6.16
C PRO A 102 6.66 2.07 6.85
N ILE A 103 6.22 2.61 7.99
CA ILE A 103 5.09 2.11 8.76
C ILE A 103 3.97 3.17 8.69
N PRO A 104 2.72 2.79 8.39
CA PRO A 104 1.62 3.73 8.38
C PRO A 104 1.36 4.34 9.77
N ASP A 105 0.67 5.48 9.80
CA ASP A 105 0.24 6.12 11.05
C ASP A 105 -0.85 5.28 11.72
N ASN A 106 -1.78 4.76 10.92
CA ASN A 106 -2.95 4.03 11.39
C ASN A 106 -3.48 3.07 10.31
N VAL A 107 -4.13 1.98 10.75
CA VAL A 107 -4.89 1.09 9.87
C VAL A 107 -6.23 0.75 10.52
N VAL A 108 -7.32 0.94 9.77
CA VAL A 108 -8.67 0.56 10.18
C VAL A 108 -9.19 -0.52 9.24
N TYR A 109 -9.77 -1.58 9.78
CA TYR A 109 -10.34 -2.66 9.01
C TYR A 109 -11.87 -2.72 9.14
N ASN A 110 -12.58 -2.65 8.02
CA ASN A 110 -14.01 -2.90 7.95
C ASN A 110 -14.25 -4.34 7.49
N ALA A 111 -14.49 -5.25 8.43
CA ALA A 111 -14.71 -6.67 8.13
C ALA A 111 -15.93 -6.94 7.23
N LYS A 112 -16.96 -6.08 7.28
CA LYS A 112 -18.16 -6.25 6.42
C LYS A 112 -17.87 -5.96 4.96
N GLU A 113 -17.01 -4.99 4.70
CA GLU A 113 -16.58 -4.62 3.35
C GLU A 113 -15.31 -5.36 2.94
N MET A 114 -14.64 -6.03 3.89
CA MET A 114 -13.30 -6.62 3.76
C MET A 114 -12.28 -5.59 3.23
N GLN A 115 -12.36 -4.37 3.77
CA GLN A 115 -11.51 -3.25 3.37
C GLN A 115 -10.61 -2.76 4.51
N ALA A 116 -9.34 -2.54 4.21
CA ALA A 116 -8.42 -1.83 5.08
C ALA A 116 -8.20 -0.41 4.58
N THR A 117 -8.40 0.57 5.45
CA THR A 117 -7.98 1.95 5.23
C THR A 117 -6.64 2.18 5.94
N VAL A 118 -5.58 2.30 5.15
CA VAL A 118 -4.22 2.61 5.60
C VAL A 118 -4.03 4.12 5.53
N THR A 119 -3.67 4.73 6.66
CA THR A 119 -3.40 6.16 6.78
C THR A 119 -1.91 6.40 7.01
N PHE A 120 -1.34 7.33 6.26
CA PHE A 120 0.07 7.72 6.37
C PHE A 120 0.25 9.21 6.11
N THR A 121 1.32 9.78 6.64
CA THR A 121 1.61 11.21 6.56
C THR A 121 2.69 11.49 5.54
N ILE A 122 2.46 12.52 4.72
CA ILE A 122 3.47 13.17 3.90
C ILE A 122 3.78 14.53 4.53
N ALA A 123 5.07 14.80 4.71
CA ALA A 123 5.58 16.07 5.22
C ALA A 123 6.31 16.83 4.10
N GLN A 124 6.27 18.15 4.21
CA GLN A 124 6.99 19.10 3.38
C GLN A 124 8.18 19.66 4.18
N ASN A 125 9.29 19.93 3.51
CA ASN A 125 10.49 20.51 4.10
C ASN A 125 10.32 22.01 4.40
N SER A 126 11.38 22.62 4.95
CA SER A 126 11.39 24.05 5.30
C SER A 126 11.48 25.00 4.10
N ALA A 127 11.89 24.51 2.93
CA ALA A 127 11.98 25.29 1.69
C ALA A 127 10.69 25.22 0.84
N ALA A 128 9.77 24.33 1.20
CA ALA A 128 8.51 24.05 0.50
C ALA A 128 8.70 23.57 -0.95
N ASP A 129 9.80 22.87 -1.22
CA ASP A 129 10.19 22.42 -2.57
C ASP A 129 10.36 20.90 -2.68
N ASP A 130 9.91 20.12 -1.69
CA ASP A 130 9.99 18.68 -1.77
C ASP A 130 9.21 18.10 -2.96
N THR A 131 9.70 16.97 -3.43
CA THR A 131 9.14 16.16 -4.50
C THR A 131 8.86 14.74 -4.02
N ILE A 132 7.94 14.07 -4.69
CA ILE A 132 7.62 12.64 -4.54
C ILE A 132 7.44 12.01 -5.93
N ASP A 133 7.60 10.69 -6.04
CA ASP A 133 7.07 9.87 -7.13
C ASP A 133 5.94 8.96 -6.64
N PRO A 134 4.68 9.44 -6.66
CA PRO A 134 3.54 8.69 -6.14
C PRO A 134 3.29 7.39 -6.89
N SER A 135 3.61 7.35 -8.19
CA SER A 135 3.39 6.18 -9.04
C SER A 135 4.25 4.97 -8.68
N HIS A 136 5.35 5.19 -7.96
CA HIS A 136 6.29 4.13 -7.56
C HIS A 136 6.37 3.95 -6.04
N ILE A 137 5.32 4.32 -5.29
CA ILE A 137 5.17 3.96 -3.89
C ILE A 137 4.45 2.62 -3.77
N ILE A 138 5.13 1.66 -3.17
CA ILE A 138 4.65 0.31 -2.92
C ILE A 138 4.01 0.24 -1.53
N PHE A 139 2.92 -0.52 -1.43
CA PHE A 139 2.29 -0.91 -0.18
C PHE A 139 2.29 -2.44 -0.08
N LYS A 140 2.81 -2.98 1.02
CA LYS A 140 2.84 -4.42 1.31
C LYS A 140 2.05 -4.74 2.57
N PHE A 141 1.47 -5.93 2.62
CA PHE A 141 0.82 -6.45 3.82
C PHE A 141 1.13 -7.94 4.05
N GLY A 142 1.80 -8.27 5.15
CA GLY A 142 2.21 -9.64 5.50
C GLY A 142 1.32 -10.32 6.57
N GLY A 143 0.03 -10.00 6.62
CA GLY A 143 -0.88 -10.52 7.64
C GLY A 143 -1.52 -11.88 7.35
N GLU A 144 -2.58 -12.20 8.08
CA GLU A 144 -3.33 -13.45 7.98
C GLU A 144 -4.85 -13.25 7.99
N ASP A 145 -5.57 -14.26 7.50
CA ASP A 145 -7.02 -14.34 7.58
C ASP A 145 -7.53 -14.89 8.91
N ILE A 146 -8.86 -14.91 9.10
CA ILE A 146 -9.50 -15.42 10.33
C ILE A 146 -9.23 -16.91 10.61
N PHE A 147 -8.67 -17.64 9.64
CA PHE A 147 -8.30 -19.05 9.78
C PHE A 147 -6.78 -19.24 9.93
N GLY A 148 -6.01 -18.15 10.00
CA GLY A 148 -4.55 -18.17 10.11
C GLY A 148 -3.81 -18.40 8.79
N ASN A 149 -4.48 -18.33 7.64
CA ASN A 149 -3.79 -18.41 6.35
C ASN A 149 -3.08 -17.08 6.07
N LYS A 150 -1.79 -17.15 5.73
CA LYS A 150 -0.98 -15.97 5.38
C LYS A 150 -1.35 -15.41 4.02
N MET A 151 -1.06 -14.13 3.81
CA MET A 151 -1.15 -13.47 2.51
C MET A 151 -0.42 -14.26 1.43
N ASP A 152 -1.02 -14.29 0.24
CA ASP A 152 -0.47 -14.84 -0.98
C ASP A 152 0.68 -13.94 -1.47
N GLU A 153 1.86 -14.51 -1.74
CA GLU A 153 3.01 -13.75 -2.23
C GLU A 153 2.75 -13.11 -3.61
N ASP A 154 1.76 -13.60 -4.36
CA ASP A 154 1.31 -13.04 -5.63
C ASP A 154 0.18 -11.98 -5.47
N GLY A 155 -0.13 -11.57 -4.24
CA GLY A 155 -1.20 -10.61 -3.96
C GLY A 155 -1.06 -9.88 -2.63
N ASP A 156 0.15 -9.80 -2.07
CA ASP A 156 0.45 -9.11 -0.82
C ASP A 156 1.01 -7.70 -1.02
N GLU A 157 1.25 -7.32 -2.27
CA GLU A 157 1.82 -6.06 -2.68
C GLU A 157 0.87 -5.29 -3.61
N TYR A 158 0.85 -3.97 -3.47
CA TYR A 158 0.32 -3.07 -4.46
C TYR A 158 1.35 -2.01 -4.87
N SER A 159 1.53 -1.87 -6.18
CA SER A 159 2.21 -0.76 -6.81
C SER A 159 1.23 -0.02 -7.73
N PRO A 160 1.14 1.31 -7.68
CA PRO A 160 0.35 2.07 -8.65
C PRO A 160 0.82 1.90 -10.10
N PHE A 161 2.11 1.62 -10.29
CA PHE A 161 2.69 1.39 -11.62
C PHE A 161 2.43 -0.03 -12.14
N THR A 162 2.66 -1.08 -11.33
CA THR A 162 2.56 -2.48 -11.79
C THR A 162 1.26 -3.19 -11.42
N GLY A 163 0.46 -2.62 -10.52
CA GLY A 163 -0.76 -3.24 -10.00
C GLY A 163 -0.51 -4.09 -8.74
N ILE A 164 -1.44 -5.02 -8.49
CA ILE A 164 -1.36 -5.98 -7.39
C ILE A 164 -0.46 -7.13 -7.82
N ALA A 165 0.46 -7.52 -6.94
CA ALA A 165 1.39 -8.61 -7.13
C ALA A 165 1.78 -9.22 -5.80
#